data_AF-T0YPM6-F1
#
_entry.id   AF-T0YPM6-F1
#
_cell.length_a   1.000
_cell.length_b   1.000
_cell.length_c   1.000
_cell.angle_alpha   90.00
_cell.angle_beta   90.00
_cell.angle_gamma   90.00
#
_symmetry.space_group_name_H-M   'P 1'
#
loop_
_entity.id
_entity.type
_entity.pdbx_description
1 polymer ?
#
loop_
_entity_poly.entity_id
_entity_poly.type
_entity_poly.pdbx_seq_one_letter_code
_entity_poly.pdbx_strand_id
1 'polypeptide(L)' 'MPLDTCIKRVLIIGSGPVVIGQAAEFDYSGSQACLAV' A
#
# COMPACT_ATOMS: atom_id res chain seq x y z
N MET A 1 1.66 1.53 19.28
CA MET A 1 2.64 2.54 18.81
C MET A 1 1.86 3.72 18.27
N PRO A 2 2.21 4.98 18.59
CA PRO A 2 1.52 6.17 18.06
C PRO A 2 1.94 6.48 16.62
N LEU A 3 1.16 7.31 15.93
CA LEU A 3 1.48 7.84 14.60
C LEU A 3 2.73 8.74 14.67
N ASP A 4 3.65 8.60 13.71
CA ASP A 4 4.80 9.50 13.56
C ASP A 4 4.38 10.79 12.83
N THR A 5 4.42 11.92 13.53
CA THR A 5 4.00 13.23 13.02
C THR A 5 5.05 13.93 12.15
N CYS A 6 6.28 13.41 12.07
CA CYS A 6 7.33 13.95 11.20
C CYS A 6 7.13 13.54 9.73
N ILE A 7 6.46 12.42 9.47
CA ILE A 7 6.18 11.92 8.12
C ILE A 7 4.98 12.67 7.54
N LYS A 8 5.22 13.48 6.51
CA LYS A 8 4.18 14.32 5.89
C LYS A 8 3.62 13.75 4.59
N ARG A 9 4.38 12.90 3.91
CA ARG A 9 4.03 12.30 2.62
C ARG A 9 4.63 10.91 2.54
N VAL A 10 3.85 9.96 2.02
CA VAL A 10 4.24 8.57 1.82
C VAL A 10 4.05 8.24 0.34
N LEU A 11 5.02 7.55 -0.26
CA LEU A 11 4.90 6.98 -1.59
C LEU A 11 4.58 5.50 -1.46
N ILE A 12 3.44 5.08 -2.02
CA ILE A 12 3.03 3.67 -2.08
C ILE A 12 3.40 3.13 -3.46
N ILE A 13 4.20 2.06 -3.50
CA ILE A 13 4.60 1.38 -4.74
C ILE A 13 3.74 0.14 -4.88
N GLY A 14 3.01 0.05 -6.00
CA GLY A 14 2.16 -1.10 -6.32
C GLY A 14 2.96 -2.34 -6.71
N SER A 15 2.28 -3.48 -6.82
CA SER A 15 2.88 -4.78 -7.15
C SER A 15 3.31 -4.92 -8.62
N GLY A 16 2.83 -4.05 -9.50
CA GLY A 16 2.99 -4.21 -10.94
C GLY A 16 1.96 -5.18 -11.54
N PRO A 17 2.22 -5.79 -12.70
CA PRO A 17 1.25 -6.64 -13.39
C PRO A 17 0.92 -7.92 -12.60
N VAL A 18 -0.29 -8.43 -12.79
CA VAL A 18 -0.74 -9.70 -12.19
C VAL A 18 0.04 -10.88 -12.79
N VAL A 19 0.61 -11.70 -11.91
CA VAL A 19 1.34 -12.93 -12.26
C VAL A 19 0.93 -14.08 -11.33
N ILE A 20 1.24 -15.33 -11.69
CA ILE A 20 0.96 -16.48 -10.81
C ILE A 20 1.73 -16.30 -9.50
N GLY A 21 1.01 -16.27 -8.38
CA GLY A 21 1.58 -16.02 -7.06
C GLY A 21 1.67 -14.54 -6.67
N GLN A 22 1.22 -13.61 -7.53
CA GLN A 22 1.09 -12.19 -7.20
C GLN A 22 -0.08 -11.58 -7.98
N ALA A 23 -1.27 -11.60 -7.38
CA ALA A 23 -2.52 -11.19 -8.03
C ALA A 23 -3.21 -10.03 -7.29
N ALA A 24 -4.54 -10.08 -7.22
CA ALA A 24 -5.38 -8.98 -6.75
C ALA A 24 -5.23 -8.66 -5.25
N GLU A 25 -4.59 -9.53 -4.47
CA GLU A 25 -4.31 -9.30 -3.06
C GLU A 25 -3.55 -7.99 -2.82
N PHE A 26 -2.65 -7.62 -3.74
CA PHE A 26 -1.88 -6.37 -3.63
C PHE A 26 -2.68 -5.13 -4.03
N ASP A 27 -3.68 -5.28 -4.89
CA ASP A 27 -4.62 -4.19 -5.22
C ASP A 27 -5.54 -3.89 -4.03
N TYR A 28 -6.02 -4.95 -3.36
CA TYR A 28 -6.80 -4.82 -2.13
C TYR A 28 -5.97 -4.19 -1.01
N SER A 29 -4.79 -4.75 -0.72
CA SER A 29 -3.90 -4.22 0.34
C SER A 29 -3.38 -2.82 0.02
N GLY A 30 -3.06 -2.53 -1.24
CA GLY A 30 -2.61 -1.20 -1.67
C GLY A 30 -3.71 -0.15 -1.52
N SER A 31 -4.95 -0.47 -1.86
CA SER A 31 -6.10 0.42 -1.66
C SER A 31 -6.37 0.67 -0.18
N GLN A 32 -6.27 -0.37 0.66
CA GLN A 32 -6.37 -0.21 2.11
C GLN A 32 -5.25 0.66 2.68
N ALA A 33 -4.01 0.51 2.19
CA ALA A 33 -2.90 1.36 2.58
C ALA A 33 -3.17 2.83 2.21
N CYS A 34 -3.69 3.12 1.03
CA CYS A 34 -4.07 4.48 0.64
C CYS A 34 -5.19 5.09 1.52
N LEU A 35 -6.10 4.28 2.05
CA LEU A 35 -7.17 4.73 2.93
C LEU A 35 -6.73 4.91 4.38
N ALA A 36 -5.71 4.18 4.82
CA ALA A 36 -5.20 4.20 6.19
C ALA A 36 -4.16 5.30 6.44
N VAL A 37 -3.62 5.91 5.38
CA VAL A 37 -2.58 6.95 5.42
C VAL A 37 -3.19 8.35 5.37
#